data_AF-A0A838TU10-F1
#
_entry.id   AF-A0A838TU10-F1
#
_cell.length_a   1.000
_cell.length_b   1.000
_cell.length_c   1.000
_cell.angle_alpha   90.00
_cell.angle_beta   90.00
_cell.angle_gamma   90.00
#
_symmetry.space_group_name_H-M   'P 1'
#
loop_
_entity.id
_entity.type
_entity.pdbx_description
1 polymer ?
#
loop_
_entity_poly.entity_id
_entity_poly.type
_entity_poly.pdbx_seq_one_letter_code
_entity_poly.pdbx_strand_id
1 'polypeptide(L)'
;MKSSSSKEHILKTIRQALSNPVPLPFPKSEGNNSVFQPRADDLEIEFAHEFTKLLGKFAFCVNEEDLQLQLKHLFLEKKWKNIYCAEEKLVPLISLPSDEKINQTTLHTCDASVTSCEYLIARTGSIVISS
;
A
#
# COMPACT_ATOMS: atom_id res chain seq x y z
N MET A 1 15.77 33.86 -54.19
CA MET A 1 16.08 33.98 -52.75
C MET A 1 17.44 33.33 -52.51
N LYS A 2 18.47 34.08 -52.06
CA LYS A 2 19.80 33.52 -51.77
C LYS A 2 19.71 32.64 -50.52
N SER A 3 20.02 31.35 -50.66
CA SER A 3 20.20 30.45 -49.52
C SER A 3 21.42 30.92 -48.72
N SER A 4 21.26 31.07 -47.40
CA SER A 4 22.40 31.33 -46.53
C SER A 4 23.20 30.03 -46.34
N SER A 5 24.53 30.14 -46.21
CA SER A 5 25.43 29.01 -45.95
C SER A 5 24.92 28.12 -44.80
N SER A 6 24.39 28.73 -43.73
CA SER A 6 23.80 28.01 -42.60
C SER A 6 22.58 27.17 -42.98
N LYS A 7 21.71 27.66 -43.87
CA LYS A 7 20.51 26.92 -44.32
C LYS A 7 20.90 25.70 -45.14
N GLU A 8 21.91 25.84 -46.01
CA GLU A 8 22.42 24.72 -46.81
C GLU A 8 23.10 23.67 -45.94
N HIS A 9 23.87 24.11 -44.95
CA HIS A 9 24.49 23.22 -43.97
C HIS A 9 23.44 22.42 -43.20
N ILE A 10 22.40 23.07 -42.67
CA ILE A 10 21.29 22.40 -41.95
C ILE A 10 20.60 21.38 -42.86
N LEU A 11 20.26 21.76 -44.10
CA LEU A 11 19.59 20.85 -45.04
C LEU A 11 20.48 19.66 -45.43
N LYS A 12 21.79 19.86 -45.53
CA LYS A 12 22.76 18.79 -45.79
C LYS A 12 22.83 17.82 -44.61
N THR A 13 22.87 18.32 -43.38
CA THR A 13 22.87 17.49 -42.16
C THR A 13 21.58 16.68 -42.03
N ILE A 14 20.42 17.30 -42.30
CA ILE A 14 19.12 16.61 -42.28
C ILE A 14 19.10 15.48 -43.33
N ARG A 15 19.53 15.75 -44.57
CA ARG A 15 19.60 14.71 -45.61
C ARG A 15 20.54 13.57 -45.23
N GLN A 16 21.69 13.88 -44.63
CA GLN A 16 22.66 12.88 -44.19
C GLN A 16 22.12 12.00 -43.05
N ALA A 17 21.37 12.60 -42.11
CA ALA A 17 20.70 11.86 -41.03
C ALA A 17 19.58 10.95 -41.55
N LEU A 18 18.88 11.37 -42.60
CA LEU A 18 17.81 10.56 -43.23
C LEU A 18 18.35 9.45 -44.15
N SER A 19 19.52 9.64 -44.77
CA SER A 19 20.11 8.62 -45.66
C SER A 19 20.62 7.37 -44.92
N ASN A 20 21.04 7.53 -43.67
CA ASN A 20 21.49 6.45 -42.81
C ASN A 20 20.66 6.45 -41.53
N PRO A 21 19.46 5.85 -41.52
CA PRO A 21 18.64 5.78 -40.32
C PRO A 21 19.42 5.05 -39.23
N VAL A 22 19.68 5.75 -38.14
CA VAL A 22 20.34 5.16 -36.96
C VAL A 22 19.36 4.13 -36.39
N PRO A 23 19.80 2.88 -36.14
CA PRO A 23 18.93 1.89 -35.52
C PRO A 23 18.44 2.44 -34.17
N LEU A 24 17.12 2.40 -33.97
CA LEU A 24 16.51 2.82 -32.71
C LEU A 24 17.19 2.08 -31.56
N PRO A 25 17.74 2.80 -30.55
CA PRO A 25 18.53 2.17 -29.49
C PRO A 25 17.72 1.17 -28.65
N PHE A 26 16.38 1.32 -28.63
CA PHE A 26 15.45 0.43 -27.94
C PHE A 26 14.20 0.19 -28.80
N PRO A 27 14.27 -0.63 -29.85
CA PRO A 27 13.11 -0.85 -30.74
C PRO A 27 11.94 -1.54 -30.03
N LYS A 28 12.19 -2.12 -28.84
CA LYS A 28 11.19 -2.73 -27.95
C LYS A 28 10.71 -1.79 -26.83
N SER A 29 11.20 -0.55 -26.73
CA SER A 29 10.72 0.39 -25.70
C SER A 29 9.32 0.89 -25.98
N GLU A 30 8.88 0.89 -27.24
CA GLU A 30 7.47 0.95 -27.63
C GLU A 30 6.81 -0.42 -27.44
N GLY A 31 7.08 -1.06 -26.30
CA GLY A 31 6.45 -2.31 -25.94
C GLY A 31 4.96 -2.04 -25.76
N ASN A 32 4.14 -2.57 -26.66
CA ASN A 32 2.67 -2.55 -26.55
C ASN A 32 2.15 -3.39 -25.36
N ASN A 33 3.04 -3.78 -24.46
CA ASN A 33 2.75 -4.54 -23.26
C ASN A 33 2.29 -3.58 -22.17
N SER A 34 1.16 -3.90 -21.55
CA SER A 34 0.69 -3.16 -20.39
C SER A 34 1.76 -3.16 -19.29
N VAL A 35 2.16 -1.97 -18.83
CA VAL A 35 3.01 -1.81 -17.64
C VAL A 35 2.26 -2.28 -16.38
N PHE A 36 0.93 -2.28 -16.44
CA PHE A 36 0.07 -2.84 -15.41
C PHE A 36 -0.15 -4.33 -15.70
N GLN A 37 0.48 -5.18 -14.89
CA GLN A 37 0.16 -6.59 -14.88
C GLN A 37 -1.25 -6.79 -14.31
N PRO A 38 -2.10 -7.61 -14.95
CA PRO A 38 -3.40 -7.96 -14.37
C PRO A 38 -3.18 -8.67 -13.04
N ARG A 39 -3.97 -8.31 -12.03
CA ARG A 39 -3.93 -8.99 -10.73
C ARG A 39 -4.36 -10.44 -10.89
N ALA A 40 -3.64 -11.33 -10.22
CA ALA A 40 -3.97 -12.75 -10.19
C ALA A 40 -5.01 -13.09 -9.11
N ASP A 41 -4.91 -12.42 -7.96
CA ASP A 41 -5.70 -12.71 -6.77
C ASP A 41 -6.60 -11.52 -6.37
N ASP A 42 -7.57 -11.81 -5.50
CA ASP A 42 -8.40 -10.79 -4.86
C ASP A 42 -7.56 -9.85 -3.98
N LEU A 43 -8.02 -8.60 -3.87
CA LEU A 43 -7.29 -7.52 -3.17
C LEU A 43 -6.93 -7.88 -1.72
N GLU A 44 -7.84 -8.56 -1.03
CA GLU A 44 -7.69 -8.95 0.37
C GLU A 44 -6.59 -10.01 0.53
N ILE A 45 -6.50 -10.94 -0.42
CA ILE A 45 -5.49 -12.00 -0.45
C ILE A 45 -4.12 -11.40 -0.79
N GLU A 46 -4.05 -10.54 -1.80
CA GLU A 46 -2.82 -9.84 -2.19
C GLU A 46 -2.29 -9.00 -1.01
N PHE A 47 -3.17 -8.26 -0.33
CA PHE A 47 -2.80 -7.51 0.87
C PHE A 47 -2.27 -8.42 1.99
N ALA A 48 -3.00 -9.47 2.35
CA ALA A 48 -2.60 -10.38 3.42
C ALA A 48 -1.22 -10.99 3.15
N HIS A 49 -0.96 -11.38 1.90
CA HIS A 49 0.33 -11.91 1.47
C HIS A 49 1.46 -10.88 1.59
N GLU A 50 1.30 -9.69 1.00
CA GLU A 50 2.35 -8.66 1.05
C GLU A 50 2.56 -8.10 2.47
N PHE A 51 1.50 -7.95 3.26
CA PHE A 51 1.61 -7.52 4.66
C PHE A 51 2.32 -8.57 5.53
N THR A 52 2.06 -9.86 5.29
CA THR A 52 2.76 -10.95 6.00
C THR A 52 4.25 -11.00 5.65
N LYS A 53 4.63 -10.69 4.40
CA LYS A 53 6.05 -10.54 4.02
C LYS A 53 6.76 -9.42 4.79
N LEU A 54 6.02 -8.38 5.19
CA LEU A 54 6.51 -7.30 6.05
C LEU A 54 6.45 -7.66 7.55
N LEU A 55 6.29 -8.95 7.88
CA LEU A 55 6.15 -9.49 9.25
C LEU A 55 4.88 -9.01 9.98
N GLY A 56 3.93 -8.42 9.23
CA GLY A 56 2.59 -8.13 9.71
C GLY A 56 1.82 -9.41 10.00
N LYS A 57 0.79 -9.31 10.85
CA LYS A 57 -0.15 -10.40 11.11
C LYS A 57 -1.53 -9.97 10.65
N PHE A 58 -2.12 -10.77 9.76
CA PHE A 58 -3.44 -10.52 9.22
C PHE A 58 -4.43 -11.56 9.74
N ALA A 59 -5.63 -11.12 10.12
CA ALA A 59 -6.74 -11.97 10.50
C ALA A 59 -8.01 -11.45 9.81
N PHE A 60 -8.77 -12.36 9.21
CA PHE A 60 -10.04 -12.04 8.58
C PHE A 60 -11.17 -12.32 9.57
N CYS A 61 -12.08 -11.36 9.72
CA CYS A 61 -13.26 -11.50 10.57
C CYS A 61 -14.50 -11.46 9.68
N VAL A 62 -15.39 -12.45 9.81
CA VAL A 62 -16.58 -12.57 8.95
C VAL A 62 -17.64 -11.54 9.30
N ASN A 63 -17.70 -11.13 10.57
CA ASN A 63 -18.62 -10.12 11.09
C ASN A 63 -18.06 -9.47 12.37
N GLU A 64 -18.80 -8.53 12.95
CA GLU A 64 -18.41 -7.82 14.17
C GLU A 64 -18.30 -8.73 15.41
N GLU A 65 -19.16 -9.77 15.51
CA GLU A 65 -19.10 -10.72 16.63
C GLU A 65 -17.82 -11.57 16.59
N ASP A 66 -17.43 -12.01 15.39
CA ASP A 66 -16.18 -12.73 15.14
C ASP A 66 -14.96 -11.83 15.43
N LEU A 67 -15.00 -10.56 15.04
CA LEU A 67 -13.98 -9.58 15.39
C LEU A 67 -13.82 -9.44 16.92
N GLN A 68 -14.92 -9.27 17.66
CA GLN A 68 -14.90 -9.16 19.11
C GLN A 68 -14.30 -10.40 19.77
N LEU A 69 -14.66 -11.59 19.28
CA LEU A 69 -14.16 -12.86 19.78
C LEU A 69 -12.66 -13.02 19.51
N GLN A 70 -12.23 -12.77 18.26
CA GLN A 70 -10.82 -12.89 17.88
C GLN A 70 -9.92 -11.88 18.63
N LEU A 71 -10.37 -10.63 18.79
CA LEU A 71 -9.65 -9.63 19.58
C LEU A 71 -9.51 -10.05 21.04
N LYS A 72 -10.59 -10.54 21.65
CA LYS A 72 -10.56 -11.05 23.04
C LYS A 72 -9.55 -12.20 23.19
N HIS A 73 -9.53 -13.15 22.24
CA HIS A 73 -8.54 -14.22 22.24
C HIS A 73 -7.11 -13.71 22.09
N LEU A 74 -6.88 -12.74 21.21
CA LEU A 74 -5.57 -12.13 21.02
C LEU A 74 -5.05 -11.47 22.30
N PHE A 75 -5.89 -10.70 22.99
CA PHE A 75 -5.52 -10.02 24.23
C PHE A 75 -5.17 -11.02 25.34
N LEU A 76 -5.96 -12.09 25.48
CA LEU A 76 -5.69 -13.16 26.44
C LEU A 76 -4.39 -13.92 26.12
N GLU A 77 -4.15 -14.25 24.85
CA GLU A 77 -2.94 -14.96 24.42
C GLU A 77 -1.68 -14.12 24.66
N LYS A 78 -1.75 -12.81 24.38
CA LYS A 78 -0.63 -11.89 24.55
C LYS A 78 -0.49 -11.34 25.97
N LYS A 79 -1.48 -11.58 26.83
CA LYS A 79 -1.56 -11.04 28.21
C LYS A 79 -1.47 -9.50 28.23
N TRP A 80 -2.04 -8.85 27.22
CA TRP A 80 -2.15 -7.40 27.17
C TRP A 80 -3.24 -6.94 28.12
N LYS A 81 -2.93 -5.95 28.95
CA LYS A 81 -3.83 -5.42 29.99
C LYS A 81 -4.20 -3.97 29.73
N ASN A 82 -3.28 -3.21 29.14
CA ASN A 82 -3.45 -1.80 28.88
C ASN A 82 -3.66 -1.59 27.38
N ILE A 83 -4.93 -1.62 26.94
CA ILE A 83 -5.29 -1.34 25.55
C ILE A 83 -5.66 0.13 25.39
N TYR A 84 -4.98 0.82 24.48
CA TYR A 84 -5.29 2.21 24.13
C TYR A 84 -6.21 2.29 22.91
N CYS A 85 -7.26 3.11 22.97
CA CYS A 85 -8.09 3.40 21.81
C CYS A 85 -8.66 4.82 21.90
N ALA A 86 -8.25 5.69 20.96
CA ALA A 86 -8.71 7.08 20.91
C ALA A 86 -10.10 7.22 20.26
N GLU A 87 -10.45 6.30 19.35
CA GLU A 87 -11.65 6.39 18.53
C GLU A 87 -12.86 5.78 19.23
N GLU A 88 -13.82 6.61 19.63
CA GLU A 88 -15.05 6.18 20.32
C GLU A 88 -15.85 5.13 19.55
N LYS A 89 -15.78 5.14 18.21
CA LYS A 89 -16.48 4.18 17.34
C LYS A 89 -15.95 2.76 17.46
N LEU A 90 -14.67 2.59 17.83
CA LEU A 90 -14.05 1.27 17.94
C LEU A 90 -14.20 0.68 19.34
N VAL A 91 -14.45 1.52 20.35
CA VAL A 91 -14.63 1.09 21.74
C VAL A 91 -15.67 -0.04 21.90
N PRO A 92 -16.86 -0.01 21.26
CA PRO A 92 -17.83 -1.10 21.34
C PRO A 92 -17.36 -2.42 20.70
N LEU A 93 -16.40 -2.38 19.76
CA LEU A 93 -15.84 -3.56 19.10
C LEU A 93 -14.75 -4.24 19.95
N ILE A 94 -14.25 -3.56 20.98
CA ILE A 94 -13.19 -4.05 21.84
C ILE A 94 -13.83 -4.69 23.08
N SER A 95 -13.95 -6.01 23.07
CA SER A 95 -14.44 -6.79 24.22
C SER A 95 -13.29 -7.21 25.13
N LEU A 96 -13.08 -6.49 26.22
CA LEU A 96 -12.06 -6.83 27.22
C LEU A 96 -12.57 -7.88 28.23
N PRO A 97 -11.67 -8.71 28.80
CA PRO A 97 -11.96 -9.50 29.99
C PRO A 97 -12.36 -8.58 31.15
N SER A 98 -13.27 -9.05 32.00
CA SER A 98 -14.17 -8.30 32.90
C SER A 98 -13.59 -7.26 33.88
N ASP A 99 -12.27 -7.08 33.95
CA ASP A 99 -11.59 -6.14 34.87
C ASP A 99 -10.68 -5.13 34.16
N GLU A 100 -10.49 -5.24 32.85
CA GLU A 100 -9.60 -4.36 32.08
C GLU A 100 -10.40 -3.22 31.44
N LYS A 101 -9.83 -2.02 31.43
CA LYS A 101 -10.45 -0.82 30.86
C LYS A 101 -9.64 -0.34 29.66
N ILE A 102 -10.36 0.09 28.63
CA ILE A 102 -9.77 0.78 27.49
C ILE A 102 -9.26 2.15 27.97
N ASN A 103 -7.97 2.38 27.78
CA ASN A 103 -7.33 3.65 28.08
C ASN A 103 -7.51 4.61 26.90
N GLN A 104 -8.05 5.80 27.16
CA GLN A 104 -8.19 6.84 26.13
C GLN A 104 -7.23 8.02 26.34
N THR A 105 -6.47 8.04 27.43
CA THR A 105 -5.67 9.21 27.85
C THR A 105 -4.16 9.01 27.74
N THR A 106 -3.66 7.78 27.92
CA THR A 106 -2.22 7.51 28.00
C THR A 106 -1.76 6.42 27.03
N LEU A 107 -1.03 6.83 25.99
CA LEU A 107 -0.46 5.93 24.98
C LEU A 107 0.87 5.29 25.42
N HIS A 108 1.70 6.00 26.19
CA HIS A 108 3.09 5.59 26.45
C HIS A 108 3.23 4.33 27.34
N THR A 109 2.17 3.93 28.04
CA THR A 109 2.14 2.75 28.93
C THR A 109 1.23 1.64 28.41
N CYS A 110 0.69 1.76 27.19
CA CYS A 110 -0.18 0.74 26.63
C CYS A 110 0.62 -0.43 26.05
N ASP A 111 0.07 -1.63 26.17
CA ASP A 111 0.62 -2.83 25.55
C ASP A 111 0.29 -2.88 24.05
N ALA A 112 -0.88 -2.36 23.68
CA ALA A 112 -1.33 -2.24 22.30
C ALA A 112 -2.27 -1.05 22.12
N SER A 113 -2.28 -0.48 20.92
CA SER A 113 -3.23 0.53 20.48
C SER A 113 -4.12 -0.02 19.38
N VAL A 114 -5.42 0.26 19.45
CA VAL A 114 -6.39 -0.09 18.40
C VAL A 114 -6.82 1.19 17.69
N THR A 115 -6.62 1.21 16.37
CA THR A 115 -6.95 2.34 15.50
C THR A 115 -7.60 1.83 14.22
N SER A 116 -8.39 2.69 13.57
CA SER A 116 -8.79 2.48 12.19
C SER A 116 -7.67 2.90 11.23
N CYS A 117 -7.90 2.70 9.94
CA CYS A 117 -7.03 3.15 8.86
C CYS A 117 -7.90 3.58 7.68
N GLU A 118 -7.41 4.51 6.86
CA GLU A 118 -8.16 4.98 5.68
C GLU A 118 -8.05 3.99 4.53
N TYR A 119 -6.88 3.40 4.33
CA TYR A 119 -6.63 2.50 3.19
C TYR A 119 -5.65 1.38 3.50
N LEU A 120 -5.91 0.22 2.89
CA LEU A 120 -4.99 -0.91 2.79
C LEU A 120 -4.47 -1.00 1.35
N ILE A 121 -3.15 -0.97 1.17
CA ILE A 121 -2.51 -1.01 -0.15
C ILE A 121 -2.08 -2.43 -0.46
N ALA A 122 -2.93 -3.19 -1.17
CA ALA A 122 -2.71 -4.61 -1.46
C ALA A 122 -1.34 -4.92 -2.05
N ARG A 123 -0.94 -4.17 -3.09
CA ARG A 123 0.32 -4.37 -3.83
C ARG A 123 1.59 -4.27 -2.99
N THR A 124 1.55 -3.55 -1.87
CA THR A 124 2.74 -3.29 -1.04
C THR A 124 2.56 -3.73 0.41
N GLY A 125 1.38 -4.27 0.78
CA GLY A 125 1.05 -4.60 2.17
C GLY A 125 1.08 -3.39 3.11
N SER A 126 0.98 -2.16 2.60
CA SER A 126 1.13 -0.95 3.41
C SER A 126 -0.22 -0.46 3.94
N ILE A 127 -0.21 0.12 5.14
CA ILE A 127 -1.40 0.72 5.77
C ILE A 127 -1.25 2.23 5.71
N VAL A 128 -2.28 2.93 5.25
CA VAL A 128 -2.36 4.40 5.29
C VAL A 128 -3.14 4.80 6.53
N ILE A 129 -2.54 5.67 7.33
CA ILE A 129 -3.13 6.28 8.53
C ILE A 129 -3.04 7.80 8.36
N SER A 130 -4.15 8.51 8.58
CA SER A 130 -4.23 9.97 8.58
C SER A 130 -4.74 10.50 9.93
N SER A 131 -4.44 11.76 10.23
CA SER A 131 -4.74 12.43 11.50
C SER A 131 -5.85 13.44 11.39
#